data_AF-A0A7C2YFR2-F1
#
_entry.id   AF-A0A7C2YFR2-F1
#
_cell.length_a   1.000
_cell.length_b   1.000
_cell.length_c   1.000
_cell.angle_alpha   90.00
_cell.angle_beta   90.00
_cell.angle_gamma   90.00
#
_symmetry.space_group_name_H-M   'P 1'
#
loop_
_entity.id
_entity.type
_entity.pdbx_description
1 polymer ?
#
loop_
_entity_poly.entity_id
_entity_poly.type
_entity_poly.pdbx_seq_one_letter_code
_entity_poly.pdbx_strand_id
1 'polypeptide(L)'
;MPIRVLGGEMVVAPLLLRGAVVLGTPLALTFTLSARREWNPFLGSPQSHFYLVSVLALLALAVAFAAAWVTVSARDVRLSLLTVGFLGIGAIMAVHGLATPGFLVHHGYLGITAASAYFAHLVGSWMLWLSTVGLPRGASEWLERRLWLLLAVAVALLGGYAGLALGAPDVFQSLPVAGRPGSDAFTWAMLAVNVVLLTMVVVQAAISHSLSRAPLPAAIGAAALLLLASQVTLQVAEPWTLAWWLYHVYLLLGLGAVVRAVATEYLGGKPLAQIFRQLSYEDVLAQVCQGLSDSVLALAAAAEARDRYTFEHVTRVAELSVLIGQAMGLPRLRLKALAQGAMLHDVGKLYISDLVLQKPDKLTVTVTRTVGDFLRRGGWALSLKGPCGAEPIRPPSGGAGGRPPPGRPRT
;
A
#
# COMPACT_ATOMS: atom_id res chain seq x y z
N MET A 1 26.88 -9.96 -28.45
CA MET A 1 25.59 -10.65 -28.18
C MET A 1 24.57 -9.58 -27.79
N PRO A 2 23.43 -9.45 -28.50
CA PRO A 2 22.42 -8.49 -28.11
C PRO A 2 21.73 -8.99 -26.84
N ILE A 3 21.61 -8.12 -25.84
CA ILE A 3 20.88 -8.37 -24.60
C ILE A 3 19.39 -8.44 -24.98
N ARG A 4 18.87 -9.66 -25.15
CA ARG A 4 17.43 -9.90 -25.12
C ARG A 4 16.91 -9.48 -23.75
N VAL A 5 16.23 -8.35 -23.68
CA VAL A 5 15.40 -7.95 -22.55
C VAL A 5 14.31 -9.01 -22.40
N LEU A 6 14.53 -9.94 -21.46
CA LEU A 6 13.56 -10.97 -21.12
C LEU A 6 12.33 -10.33 -20.46
N GLY A 7 11.24 -10.19 -21.22
CA GLY A 7 9.88 -10.48 -20.76
C GLY A 7 9.19 -9.49 -19.80
N GLY A 8 9.33 -8.18 -20.00
CA GLY A 8 8.64 -7.16 -19.20
C GLY A 8 7.14 -6.94 -19.49
N GLU A 9 6.58 -7.56 -20.53
CA GLU A 9 5.22 -7.21 -21.01
C GLU A 9 4.05 -7.87 -20.25
N MET A 10 4.27 -8.77 -19.29
CA MET A 10 3.20 -9.73 -18.93
C MET A 10 2.52 -9.60 -17.56
N VAL A 11 2.89 -8.68 -16.66
CA VAL A 11 2.23 -8.59 -15.33
C VAL A 11 1.24 -7.42 -15.22
N VAL A 12 1.48 -6.31 -15.92
CA VAL A 12 0.67 -5.08 -15.78
C VAL A 12 -0.62 -5.16 -16.60
N ALA A 13 -0.56 -5.62 -17.85
CA ALA A 13 -1.73 -5.75 -18.72
C ALA A 13 -2.89 -6.57 -18.12
N PRO A 14 -2.68 -7.76 -17.52
CA PRO A 14 -3.78 -8.52 -16.91
C PRO A 14 -4.34 -7.86 -15.65
N LEU A 15 -3.53 -7.10 -14.88
CA LEU A 15 -4.01 -6.35 -13.72
C LEU A 15 -4.87 -5.15 -14.13
N LEU A 16 -4.44 -4.41 -15.15
CA LEU A 16 -5.21 -3.30 -15.71
C LEU A 16 -6.52 -3.79 -16.31
N LEU A 17 -6.51 -4.91 -17.05
CA LEU A 17 -7.73 -5.50 -17.61
C LEU A 17 -8.71 -5.91 -16.51
N ARG A 18 -8.22 -6.58 -15.44
CA ARG A 18 -9.06 -6.95 -14.30
C ARG A 18 -9.63 -5.72 -13.60
N GLY A 19 -8.81 -4.69 -13.35
CA GLY A 19 -9.27 -3.43 -12.77
C GLY A 19 -10.32 -2.73 -13.64
N ALA A 20 -10.10 -2.69 -14.95
CA ALA A 20 -11.03 -2.12 -15.91
C ALA A 20 -12.38 -2.86 -15.92
N VAL A 21 -12.39 -4.19 -15.76
CA VAL A 21 -13.63 -4.97 -15.61
C VAL A 21 -14.31 -4.66 -14.27
N VAL A 22 -13.56 -4.67 -13.16
CA VAL A 22 -14.12 -4.44 -11.81
C VAL A 22 -14.74 -3.05 -11.67
N LEU A 23 -14.20 -2.02 -12.33
CA LEU A 23 -14.78 -0.67 -12.33
C LEU A 23 -15.79 -0.48 -13.48
N GLY A 24 -15.43 -0.90 -14.69
CA GLY A 24 -16.19 -0.64 -15.90
C GLY A 24 -17.53 -1.37 -15.94
N THR A 25 -17.61 -2.61 -15.45
CA THR A 25 -18.89 -3.34 -15.43
C THR A 25 -19.92 -2.70 -14.51
N PRO A 26 -19.63 -2.37 -13.23
CA PRO A 26 -20.53 -1.60 -12.38
C PRO A 26 -20.95 -0.25 -12.99
N LEU A 27 -20.01 0.51 -13.53
CA LEU A 27 -20.33 1.83 -14.12
C LEU A 27 -21.21 1.68 -15.36
N ALA A 28 -20.90 0.75 -16.26
CA ALA A 28 -21.73 0.49 -17.44
C ALA A 28 -23.15 0.07 -17.02
N LEU A 29 -23.29 -0.78 -16.01
CA LEU A 29 -24.60 -1.16 -15.47
C LEU A 29 -25.36 0.04 -14.90
N THR A 30 -24.70 0.87 -14.09
CA THR A 30 -25.30 2.10 -13.55
C THR A 30 -25.77 3.04 -14.66
N PHE A 31 -24.91 3.36 -15.64
CA PHE A 31 -25.27 4.30 -16.70
C PHE A 31 -26.34 3.74 -17.65
N THR A 32 -26.33 2.43 -17.93
CA THR A 32 -27.36 1.80 -18.78
C THR A 32 -28.74 1.83 -18.11
N LEU A 33 -28.81 1.54 -16.81
CA LEU A 33 -30.07 1.65 -16.06
C LEU A 33 -30.53 3.10 -15.92
N SER A 34 -29.62 4.03 -15.58
CA SER A 34 -29.99 5.45 -15.47
C SER A 34 -30.45 6.04 -16.81
N ALA A 35 -29.93 5.57 -17.95
CA ALA A 35 -30.35 6.01 -19.28
C ALA A 35 -31.67 5.39 -19.76
N ARG A 36 -32.03 4.19 -19.28
CA ARG A 36 -33.22 3.43 -19.73
C ARG A 36 -34.21 3.21 -18.60
N ARG A 37 -35.18 4.12 -18.45
CA ARG A 37 -36.22 4.06 -17.41
C ARG A 37 -37.00 2.74 -17.40
N GLU A 38 -37.22 2.15 -18.56
CA GLU A 38 -37.85 0.82 -18.74
C GLU A 38 -37.13 -0.32 -18.02
N TRP A 39 -35.81 -0.23 -17.84
CA TRP A 39 -34.99 -1.24 -17.15
C TRP A 39 -34.69 -0.84 -15.70
N ASN A 40 -35.08 0.37 -15.28
CA ASN A 40 -34.75 0.94 -13.97
C ASN A 40 -36.02 1.18 -13.13
N PRO A 41 -36.69 0.11 -12.67
CA PRO A 41 -37.93 0.24 -11.90
C PRO A 41 -37.70 0.96 -10.56
N PHE A 42 -38.75 1.63 -10.09
CA PHE A 42 -38.79 2.19 -8.73
C PHE A 42 -39.07 1.06 -7.71
N LEU A 43 -38.17 0.92 -6.74
CA LEU A 43 -38.15 -0.10 -5.70
C LEU A 43 -38.11 0.57 -4.32
N GLY A 44 -39.20 1.28 -3.98
CA GLY A 44 -39.36 1.99 -2.71
C GLY A 44 -39.64 1.06 -1.54
N SER A 45 -38.61 0.40 -0.99
CA SER A 45 -38.72 -0.46 0.19
C SER A 45 -37.83 0.02 1.33
N PRO A 46 -38.33 0.87 2.24
CA PRO A 46 -37.57 1.34 3.39
C PRO A 46 -37.12 0.20 4.32
N GLN A 47 -37.95 -0.84 4.49
CA GLN A 47 -37.57 -1.99 5.31
C GLN A 47 -36.37 -2.74 4.75
N SER A 48 -36.41 -3.05 3.44
CA SER A 48 -35.27 -3.71 2.77
C SER A 48 -34.01 -2.84 2.83
N HIS A 49 -34.18 -1.51 2.74
CA HIS A 49 -33.06 -0.57 2.78
C HIS A 49 -32.39 -0.59 4.15
N PHE A 50 -33.19 -0.48 5.21
CA PHE A 50 -32.71 -0.56 6.59
C PHE A 50 -31.91 -1.84 6.84
N TYR A 51 -32.47 -3.02 6.52
CA TYR A 51 -31.78 -4.28 6.76
C TYR A 51 -30.49 -4.42 5.94
N LEU A 52 -30.52 -4.04 4.66
CA LEU A 52 -29.33 -4.10 3.80
C LEU A 52 -28.20 -3.21 4.35
N VAL A 53 -28.53 -1.97 4.71
CA VAL A 53 -27.58 -1.02 5.28
C VAL A 53 -27.08 -1.48 6.64
N SER A 54 -27.95 -2.02 7.50
CA SER A 54 -27.54 -2.54 8.81
C SER A 54 -26.56 -3.70 8.68
N VAL A 55 -26.76 -4.62 7.72
CA VAL A 55 -25.80 -5.68 7.43
C VAL A 55 -24.45 -5.09 7.01
N LEU A 56 -24.44 -4.10 6.12
CA LEU A 56 -23.22 -3.42 5.69
C LEU A 56 -22.49 -2.76 6.89
N ALA A 57 -23.24 -2.04 7.73
CA ALA A 57 -22.71 -1.38 8.92
C ALA A 57 -22.11 -2.39 9.91
N LEU A 58 -22.81 -3.49 10.20
CA LEU A 58 -22.35 -4.53 11.11
C LEU A 58 -21.10 -5.25 10.59
N LEU A 59 -21.05 -5.55 9.28
CA LEU A 59 -19.85 -6.14 8.67
C LEU A 59 -18.65 -5.19 8.76
N ALA A 60 -18.85 -3.90 8.51
CA ALA A 60 -17.78 -2.91 8.62
C ALA A 60 -17.28 -2.79 10.08
N LEU A 61 -18.20 -2.76 11.05
CA LEU A 61 -17.86 -2.75 12.47
C LEU A 61 -17.16 -4.04 12.92
N ALA A 62 -17.54 -5.20 12.39
CA ALA A 62 -16.88 -6.47 12.68
C ALA A 62 -15.42 -6.48 12.17
N VAL A 63 -15.18 -5.97 10.96
CA VAL A 63 -13.82 -5.79 10.43
C VAL A 63 -13.05 -4.79 11.28
N ALA A 64 -13.66 -3.67 11.67
CA ALA A 64 -13.05 -2.68 12.55
C ALA A 64 -12.66 -3.29 13.90
N PHE A 65 -13.52 -4.09 14.51
CA PHE A 65 -13.26 -4.76 15.79
C PHE A 65 -12.10 -5.76 15.67
N ALA A 66 -12.09 -6.59 14.62
CA ALA A 66 -11.01 -7.53 14.36
C ALA A 66 -9.67 -6.82 14.13
N ALA A 67 -9.67 -5.71 13.38
CA ALA A 67 -8.49 -4.88 13.18
C ALA A 67 -8.04 -4.21 14.50
N ALA A 68 -8.97 -3.65 15.28
CA ALA A 68 -8.71 -3.00 16.57
C ALA A 68 -8.05 -3.94 17.59
N TRP A 69 -8.51 -5.19 17.65
CA TRP A 69 -7.91 -6.20 18.53
C TRP A 69 -6.42 -6.40 18.25
N VAL A 70 -6.05 -6.33 16.97
CA VAL A 70 -4.67 -6.45 16.52
C VAL A 70 -3.89 -5.15 16.73
N THR A 71 -4.50 -3.97 16.52
CA THR A 71 -3.81 -2.68 16.71
C THR A 71 -3.35 -2.48 18.13
N VAL A 72 -4.20 -2.80 19.12
CA VAL A 72 -3.87 -2.65 20.55
C VAL A 72 -2.64 -3.48 20.91
N SER A 73 -2.49 -4.64 20.28
CA SER A 73 -1.36 -5.55 20.50
C SER A 73 -0.10 -5.15 19.71
N ALA A 74 -0.26 -4.57 18.52
CA ALA A 74 0.83 -4.32 17.58
C ALA A 74 1.41 -2.89 17.61
N ARG A 75 0.69 -1.92 18.19
CA ARG A 75 1.01 -0.47 18.13
C ARG A 75 1.26 0.05 16.71
N ASP A 76 0.58 -0.53 15.73
CA ASP A 76 0.72 -0.17 14.32
C ASP A 76 -0.21 1.01 13.96
N VAL A 77 0.40 2.11 13.53
CA VAL A 77 -0.30 3.35 13.14
C VAL A 77 -1.16 3.14 11.89
N ARG A 78 -0.66 2.44 10.87
CA ARG A 78 -1.37 2.22 9.60
C ARG A 78 -2.60 1.35 9.82
N LEU A 79 -2.46 0.28 10.61
CA LEU A 79 -3.58 -0.58 10.98
C LEU A 79 -4.60 0.18 11.85
N SER A 80 -4.16 1.11 12.68
CA SER A 80 -5.05 1.99 13.46
C SER A 80 -5.85 2.93 12.58
N LEU A 81 -5.24 3.50 11.53
CA LEU A 81 -5.96 4.30 10.52
C LEU A 81 -6.99 3.46 9.77
N LEU A 82 -6.64 2.25 9.36
CA LEU A 82 -7.57 1.32 8.72
C LEU A 82 -8.75 0.97 9.65
N THR A 83 -8.47 0.72 10.92
CA THR A 83 -9.46 0.45 11.97
C THR A 83 -10.43 1.61 12.11
N VAL A 84 -9.92 2.84 12.20
CA VAL A 84 -10.74 4.06 12.26
C VAL A 84 -11.57 4.23 10.99
N GLY A 85 -11.03 3.89 9.82
CA GLY A 85 -11.77 3.88 8.55
C GLY A 85 -12.99 2.97 8.59
N PHE A 86 -12.81 1.70 8.95
CA PHE A 86 -13.93 0.75 9.06
C PHE A 86 -14.91 1.11 10.18
N LEU A 87 -14.41 1.60 11.31
CA LEU A 87 -15.24 2.09 12.41
C LEU A 87 -16.11 3.28 11.95
N GLY A 88 -15.51 4.22 11.22
CA GLY A 88 -16.20 5.39 10.67
C GLY A 88 -17.25 5.01 9.64
N ILE A 89 -16.92 4.15 8.67
CA ILE A 89 -17.88 3.61 7.70
C ILE A 89 -19.04 2.92 8.45
N GLY A 90 -18.74 2.02 9.38
CA GLY A 90 -19.74 1.27 10.12
C GLY A 90 -20.67 2.15 10.95
N ALA A 91 -20.12 3.10 11.71
CA ALA A 91 -20.91 4.01 12.54
C ALA A 91 -21.77 4.97 11.71
N ILE A 92 -21.21 5.56 10.65
CA ILE A 92 -21.96 6.47 9.77
C ILE A 92 -23.05 5.71 9.01
N MET A 93 -22.77 4.48 8.53
CA MET A 93 -23.79 3.66 7.88
C MET A 93 -24.87 3.17 8.86
N ALA A 94 -24.56 3.00 10.15
CA ALA A 94 -25.59 2.71 11.15
C ALA A 94 -26.56 3.89 11.30
N VAL A 95 -26.05 5.13 11.34
CA VAL A 95 -26.88 6.36 11.34
C VAL A 95 -27.67 6.47 10.04
N HIS A 96 -27.07 6.19 8.88
CA HIS A 96 -27.76 6.14 7.58
C HIS A 96 -28.95 5.16 7.62
N GLY A 97 -28.74 3.96 8.17
CA GLY A 97 -29.78 2.95 8.34
C GLY A 97 -30.89 3.44 9.25
N LEU A 98 -30.55 3.93 10.45
CA LEU A 98 -31.53 4.44 11.42
C LEU A 98 -32.33 5.64 10.89
N ALA A 99 -31.73 6.44 10.00
CA ALA A 99 -32.38 7.55 9.33
C ALA A 99 -33.26 7.13 8.13
N THR A 100 -33.38 5.84 7.83
CA THR A 100 -34.28 5.34 6.78
C THR A 100 -35.74 5.72 7.11
N PRO A 101 -36.56 6.14 6.12
CA PRO A 101 -37.94 6.54 6.37
C PRO A 101 -38.73 5.44 7.09
N GLY A 102 -39.45 5.80 8.15
CA GLY A 102 -40.28 4.87 8.94
C GLY A 102 -39.54 4.13 10.05
N PHE A 103 -38.26 4.42 10.28
CA PHE A 103 -37.50 3.89 11.42
C PHE A 103 -37.36 4.96 12.52
N LEU A 104 -36.14 5.35 12.89
CA LEU A 104 -35.90 6.18 14.08
C LEU A 104 -36.10 7.68 13.82
N VAL A 105 -35.89 8.14 12.59
CA VAL A 105 -35.95 9.56 12.21
C VAL A 105 -37.19 9.81 11.34
N HIS A 106 -38.07 10.70 11.80
CA HIS A 106 -39.36 10.96 11.15
C HIS A 106 -39.40 12.24 10.28
N HIS A 107 -38.48 13.17 10.51
CA HIS A 107 -38.29 14.43 9.78
C HIS A 107 -36.80 14.59 9.48
N GLY A 108 -36.40 15.42 8.51
CA GLY A 108 -34.97 15.56 8.24
C GLY A 108 -34.29 14.41 7.48
N TYR A 109 -34.97 13.25 7.33
CA TYR A 109 -34.34 11.99 6.93
C TYR A 109 -33.64 12.03 5.56
N LEU A 110 -34.14 12.79 4.59
CA LEU A 110 -33.50 12.92 3.26
C LEU A 110 -32.09 13.50 3.37
N GLY A 111 -31.93 14.54 4.21
CA GLY A 111 -30.63 15.18 4.41
C GLY A 111 -29.65 14.27 5.12
N ILE A 112 -30.08 13.59 6.18
CA ILE A 112 -29.21 12.68 6.94
C ILE A 112 -28.83 11.48 6.09
N THR A 113 -29.79 10.83 5.43
CA THR A 113 -29.50 9.63 4.61
C THR A 113 -28.50 9.98 3.51
N ALA A 114 -28.71 11.07 2.77
CA ALA A 114 -27.76 11.52 1.77
C ALA A 114 -26.39 11.89 2.38
N ALA A 115 -26.36 12.73 3.41
CA ALA A 115 -25.11 13.15 4.05
C ALA A 115 -24.30 11.96 4.59
N SER A 116 -24.95 11.00 5.24
CA SER A 116 -24.31 9.79 5.75
C SER A 116 -23.66 8.99 4.62
N ALA A 117 -24.34 8.83 3.48
CA ALA A 117 -23.80 8.10 2.34
C ALA A 117 -22.52 8.78 1.81
N TYR A 118 -22.55 10.09 1.59
CA TYR A 118 -21.38 10.86 1.13
C TYR A 118 -20.24 10.87 2.15
N PHE A 119 -20.53 11.08 3.43
CA PHE A 119 -19.51 11.13 4.48
C PHE A 119 -18.85 9.77 4.73
N ALA A 120 -19.61 8.66 4.66
CA ALA A 120 -19.04 7.32 4.76
C ALA A 120 -18.02 7.05 3.64
N HIS A 121 -18.32 7.45 2.40
CA HIS A 121 -17.38 7.33 1.28
C HIS A 121 -16.12 8.18 1.49
N LEU A 122 -16.29 9.42 1.96
CA LEU A 122 -15.17 10.33 2.21
C LEU A 122 -14.27 9.79 3.34
N VAL A 123 -14.83 9.48 4.50
CA VAL A 123 -14.09 8.93 5.64
C VAL A 123 -13.39 7.62 5.25
N GLY A 124 -14.10 6.73 4.57
CA GLY A 124 -13.54 5.47 4.06
C GLY A 124 -12.36 5.69 3.12
N SER A 125 -12.50 6.58 2.14
CA SER A 125 -11.45 6.86 1.14
C SER A 125 -10.21 7.49 1.77
N TRP A 126 -10.39 8.47 2.66
CA TRP A 126 -9.29 9.13 3.37
C TRP A 126 -8.54 8.16 4.28
N MET A 127 -9.25 7.40 5.10
CA MET A 127 -8.61 6.47 6.04
C MET A 127 -7.91 5.32 5.31
N LEU A 128 -8.53 4.80 4.25
CA LEU A 128 -7.90 3.77 3.41
C LEU A 128 -6.65 4.33 2.72
N TRP A 129 -6.72 5.51 2.13
CA TRP A 129 -5.56 6.16 1.51
C TRP A 129 -4.42 6.39 2.52
N LEU A 130 -4.71 6.99 3.68
CA LEU A 130 -3.72 7.22 4.75
C LEU A 130 -3.09 5.91 5.24
N SER A 131 -3.86 4.82 5.33
CA SER A 131 -3.32 3.51 5.71
C SER A 131 -2.32 2.95 4.68
N THR A 132 -2.53 3.25 3.39
CA THR A 132 -1.68 2.76 2.30
C THR A 132 -0.41 3.59 2.09
N VAL A 133 -0.52 4.93 2.15
CA VAL A 133 0.64 5.82 1.98
C VAL A 133 1.47 5.88 3.28
N GLY A 134 0.79 5.88 4.44
CA GLY A 134 1.41 6.08 5.73
C GLY A 134 1.58 7.55 6.07
N LEU A 135 2.03 7.81 7.30
CA LEU A 135 2.30 9.15 7.80
C LEU A 135 3.80 9.45 7.78
N PRO A 136 4.21 10.72 7.67
CA PRO A 136 5.61 11.11 7.85
C PRO A 136 6.17 10.61 9.19
N ARG A 137 7.46 10.25 9.24
CA ARG A 137 8.11 9.62 10.42
C ARG A 137 7.77 10.30 11.75
N GLY A 138 7.93 11.63 11.83
CA GLY A 138 7.62 12.38 13.05
C GLY A 138 6.14 12.32 13.46
N ALA A 139 5.21 12.31 12.51
CA ALA A 139 3.78 12.14 12.77
C ALA A 139 3.45 10.70 13.19
N SER A 140 4.08 9.71 12.55
CA SER A 140 3.94 8.30 12.91
C SER A 140 4.42 8.03 14.32
N GLU A 141 5.62 8.46 14.70
CA GLU A 141 6.18 8.29 16.05
C GLU A 141 5.34 9.01 17.12
N TRP A 142 4.84 10.21 16.81
CA TRP A 142 3.95 10.94 17.69
C TRP A 142 2.65 10.19 17.92
N LEU A 143 2.06 9.64 16.85
CA LEU A 143 0.80 8.93 16.89
C LEU A 143 0.93 7.54 17.51
N GLU A 144 2.05 6.85 17.31
CA GLU A 144 2.35 5.55 17.92
C GLU A 144 2.31 5.62 19.46
N ARG A 145 2.83 6.71 20.05
CA ARG A 145 2.75 6.96 21.50
C ARG A 145 1.36 7.35 21.98
N ARG A 146 0.43 7.65 21.06
CA ARG A 146 -0.88 8.25 21.32
C ARG A 146 -2.01 7.55 20.55
N LEU A 147 -1.86 6.27 20.21
CA LEU A 147 -2.86 5.54 19.42
C LEU A 147 -4.25 5.53 20.08
N TRP A 148 -4.29 5.48 21.41
CA TRP A 148 -5.54 5.58 22.15
C TRP A 148 -6.27 6.91 21.91
N LEU A 149 -5.54 8.03 21.72
CA LEU A 149 -6.14 9.33 21.40
C LEU A 149 -6.79 9.30 20.02
N LEU A 150 -6.17 8.64 19.03
CA LEU A 150 -6.75 8.52 17.70
C LEU A 150 -8.12 7.83 17.76
N LEU A 151 -8.20 6.70 18.46
CA LEU A 151 -9.45 5.97 18.62
C LEU A 151 -10.47 6.75 19.45
N ALA A 152 -10.04 7.38 20.55
CA ALA A 152 -10.91 8.18 21.40
C ALA A 152 -11.51 9.39 20.64
N VAL A 153 -10.69 10.10 19.87
CA VAL A 153 -11.14 11.21 19.03
C VAL A 153 -12.08 10.70 17.93
N ALA A 154 -11.76 9.59 17.28
CA ALA A 154 -12.64 8.99 16.28
C ALA A 154 -14.02 8.64 16.88
N VAL A 155 -14.05 7.97 18.03
CA VAL A 155 -15.30 7.63 18.72
C VAL A 155 -16.05 8.88 19.16
N ALA A 156 -15.38 9.90 19.68
CA ALA A 156 -16.01 11.16 20.08
C ALA A 156 -16.63 11.90 18.89
N LEU A 157 -15.93 11.98 17.76
CA LEU A 157 -16.44 12.60 16.52
C LEU A 157 -17.62 11.82 15.95
N LEU A 158 -17.54 10.49 15.91
CA LEU A 158 -18.63 9.63 15.43
C LEU A 158 -19.85 9.67 16.35
N GLY A 159 -19.63 9.70 17.66
CA GLY A 159 -20.68 9.87 18.66
C GLY A 159 -21.35 11.24 18.59
N GLY A 160 -20.56 12.31 18.42
CA GLY A 160 -21.06 13.66 18.19
C GLY A 160 -21.86 13.76 16.89
N TYR A 161 -21.38 13.15 15.81
CA TYR A 161 -22.11 13.04 14.55
C TYR A 161 -23.45 12.31 14.72
N ALA A 162 -23.45 11.13 15.37
CA ALA A 162 -24.68 10.37 15.61
C ALA A 162 -25.67 11.15 16.50
N GLY A 163 -25.18 11.80 17.56
CA GLY A 163 -25.99 12.63 18.44
C GLY A 163 -26.61 13.82 17.69
N LEU A 164 -25.85 14.50 16.85
CA LEU A 164 -26.36 15.60 16.02
C LEU A 164 -27.35 15.11 14.96
N ALA A 165 -27.04 14.01 14.27
CA ALA A 165 -27.89 13.44 13.23
C ALA A 165 -29.23 12.94 13.77
N LEU A 166 -29.24 12.32 14.95
CA LEU A 166 -30.48 11.80 15.54
C LEU A 166 -31.24 12.86 16.36
N GLY A 167 -30.53 13.83 16.95
CA GLY A 167 -31.12 14.85 17.82
C GLY A 167 -31.56 16.13 17.10
N ALA A 168 -30.92 16.49 15.99
CA ALA A 168 -31.22 17.70 15.21
C ALA A 168 -31.18 17.42 13.71
N PRO A 169 -32.10 16.59 13.19
CA PRO A 169 -32.02 16.04 11.85
C PRO A 169 -32.16 17.11 10.75
N ASP A 170 -32.84 18.22 11.03
CA ASP A 170 -33.06 19.32 10.08
C ASP A 170 -31.77 20.06 9.70
N VAL A 171 -30.74 20.02 10.55
CA VAL A 171 -29.41 20.57 10.24
C VAL A 171 -28.87 19.97 8.94
N PHE A 172 -29.08 18.67 8.73
CA PHE A 172 -28.58 17.96 7.56
C PHE A 172 -29.39 18.25 6.29
N GLN A 173 -30.64 18.69 6.39
CA GLN A 173 -31.42 19.13 5.23
C GLN A 173 -30.88 20.41 4.60
N SER A 174 -30.21 21.25 5.39
CA SER A 174 -29.60 22.49 4.92
C SER A 174 -28.29 22.26 4.13
N LEU A 175 -27.72 21.05 4.21
CA LEU A 175 -26.45 20.75 3.54
C LEU A 175 -26.65 20.57 2.03
N PRO A 176 -25.68 20.98 1.19
CA PRO A 176 -25.77 20.81 -0.26
C PRO A 176 -26.08 19.36 -0.70
N VAL A 177 -25.58 18.39 0.05
CA VAL A 177 -25.76 16.95 -0.20
C VAL A 177 -27.21 16.46 -0.05
N ALA A 178 -28.09 17.24 0.58
CA ALA A 178 -29.51 16.90 0.74
C ALA A 178 -30.34 17.16 -0.53
N GLY A 179 -29.77 17.86 -1.51
CA GLY A 179 -30.41 18.16 -2.78
C GLY A 179 -30.51 16.96 -3.73
N ARG A 180 -30.82 17.24 -5.00
CA ARG A 180 -30.79 16.20 -6.04
C ARG A 180 -29.34 15.71 -6.22
N PRO A 181 -29.10 14.39 -6.31
CA PRO A 181 -27.77 13.87 -6.64
C PRO A 181 -27.23 14.53 -7.90
N GLY A 182 -25.97 14.98 -7.89
CA GLY A 182 -25.36 15.60 -9.06
C GLY A 182 -25.70 17.08 -9.29
N SER A 183 -26.56 17.69 -8.47
CA SER A 183 -27.04 19.05 -8.73
C SER A 183 -26.13 20.17 -8.24
N ASP A 184 -25.24 19.88 -7.29
CA ASP A 184 -24.41 20.87 -6.61
C ASP A 184 -22.91 20.63 -6.82
N ALA A 185 -22.13 21.71 -6.85
CA ALA A 185 -20.67 21.63 -7.04
C ALA A 185 -19.96 20.91 -5.88
N PHE A 186 -20.57 20.86 -4.69
CA PHE A 186 -19.97 20.27 -3.51
C PHE A 186 -19.90 18.74 -3.63
N THR A 187 -20.99 18.07 -4.06
CA THR A 187 -20.98 16.62 -4.29
C THR A 187 -20.03 16.20 -5.42
N TRP A 188 -19.90 17.01 -6.48
CA TRP A 188 -18.89 16.80 -7.53
C TRP A 188 -17.45 16.97 -7.04
N ALA A 189 -17.20 17.96 -6.18
CA ALA A 189 -15.89 18.13 -5.56
C ALA A 189 -15.53 16.93 -4.66
N MET A 190 -16.50 16.41 -3.89
CA MET A 190 -16.30 15.18 -3.11
C MET A 190 -15.98 13.97 -3.99
N LEU A 191 -16.65 13.82 -5.13
CA LEU A 191 -16.34 12.77 -6.11
C LEU A 191 -14.92 12.94 -6.67
N ALA A 192 -14.53 14.15 -7.06
CA ALA A 192 -13.20 14.43 -7.58
C ALA A 192 -12.10 14.07 -6.55
N VAL A 193 -12.29 14.44 -5.29
CA VAL A 193 -11.39 14.06 -4.19
C VAL A 193 -11.29 12.54 -4.06
N ASN A 194 -12.43 11.82 -4.03
CA ASN A 194 -12.42 10.38 -3.86
C ASN A 194 -11.84 9.64 -5.08
N VAL A 195 -12.04 10.14 -6.30
CA VAL A 195 -11.36 9.61 -7.50
C VAL A 195 -9.85 9.65 -7.31
N VAL A 196 -9.29 10.78 -6.86
CA VAL A 196 -7.85 10.90 -6.63
C VAL A 196 -7.37 9.94 -5.56
N LEU A 197 -8.00 9.95 -4.38
CA LEU A 197 -7.60 9.12 -3.25
C LEU A 197 -7.69 7.62 -3.57
N LEU A 198 -8.80 7.18 -4.16
CA LEU A 198 -9.02 5.77 -4.48
C LEU A 198 -8.14 5.31 -5.65
N THR A 199 -7.82 6.17 -6.61
CA THR A 199 -6.84 5.84 -7.66
C THR A 199 -5.47 5.57 -7.04
N MET A 200 -5.02 6.41 -6.10
CA MET A 200 -3.76 6.18 -5.38
C MET A 200 -3.79 4.86 -4.60
N VAL A 201 -4.91 4.55 -3.92
CA VAL A 201 -5.09 3.27 -3.22
C VAL A 201 -5.00 2.09 -4.20
N VAL A 202 -5.64 2.17 -5.37
CA VAL A 202 -5.63 1.09 -6.38
C VAL A 202 -4.23 0.87 -6.92
N VAL A 203 -3.50 1.93 -7.25
CA VAL A 203 -2.11 1.83 -7.72
C VAL A 203 -1.25 1.16 -6.65
N GLN A 204 -1.34 1.63 -5.40
CA GLN A 204 -0.57 1.08 -4.29
C GLN A 204 -0.92 -0.39 -4.02
N ALA A 205 -2.21 -0.74 -4.04
CA ALA A 205 -2.71 -2.10 -3.90
C ALA A 205 -2.22 -3.03 -5.02
N ALA A 206 -2.19 -2.54 -6.27
CA ALA A 206 -1.67 -3.28 -7.41
C ALA A 206 -0.16 -3.53 -7.29
N ILE A 207 0.61 -2.52 -6.88
CA ILE A 207 2.03 -2.67 -6.57
C ILE A 207 2.22 -3.71 -5.47
N SER A 208 1.59 -3.54 -4.31
CA SER A 208 1.67 -4.47 -3.18
C SER A 208 1.28 -5.89 -3.57
N HIS A 209 0.23 -6.08 -4.37
CA HIS A 209 -0.17 -7.41 -4.86
C HIS A 209 0.85 -8.00 -5.84
N SER A 210 1.35 -7.22 -6.80
CA SER A 210 2.33 -7.70 -7.77
C SER A 210 3.62 -8.19 -7.11
N LEU A 211 4.00 -7.57 -5.99
CA LEU A 211 5.21 -7.88 -5.22
C LEU A 211 5.00 -9.04 -4.22
N SER A 212 3.93 -8.99 -3.43
CA SER A 212 3.66 -9.99 -2.38
C SER A 212 2.97 -11.25 -2.90
N ARG A 213 2.24 -11.14 -4.01
CA ARG A 213 1.26 -12.13 -4.52
C ARG A 213 0.17 -12.50 -3.51
N ALA A 214 0.00 -11.69 -2.46
CA ALA A 214 -1.00 -11.93 -1.44
C ALA A 214 -2.41 -11.51 -1.90
N PRO A 215 -3.46 -12.19 -1.44
CA PRO A 215 -4.82 -11.88 -1.85
C PRO A 215 -5.34 -10.57 -1.25
N LEU A 216 -4.92 -10.17 -0.03
CA LEU A 216 -5.46 -8.98 0.63
C LEU A 216 -5.21 -7.67 -0.16
N PRO A 217 -4.00 -7.35 -0.64
CA PRO A 217 -3.80 -6.14 -1.44
C PRO A 217 -4.66 -6.09 -2.69
N ALA A 218 -4.82 -7.22 -3.40
CA ALA A 218 -5.72 -7.27 -4.56
C ALA A 218 -7.19 -7.03 -4.19
N ALA A 219 -7.64 -7.58 -3.05
CA ALA A 219 -8.99 -7.36 -2.56
C ALA A 219 -9.25 -5.91 -2.17
N ILE A 220 -8.27 -5.21 -1.58
CA ILE A 220 -8.36 -3.78 -1.27
C ILE A 220 -8.42 -2.95 -2.55
N GLY A 221 -7.61 -3.27 -3.56
CA GLY A 221 -7.69 -2.61 -4.86
C GLY A 221 -9.08 -2.78 -5.50
N ALA A 222 -9.63 -4.00 -5.48
CA ALA A 222 -10.98 -4.26 -5.97
C ALA A 222 -12.06 -3.53 -5.17
N ALA A 223 -11.95 -3.50 -3.83
CA ALA A 223 -12.85 -2.77 -2.96
C ALA A 223 -12.81 -1.25 -3.21
N ALA A 224 -11.62 -0.68 -3.46
CA ALA A 224 -11.47 0.73 -3.81
C ALA A 224 -12.15 1.07 -5.15
N LEU A 225 -12.03 0.20 -6.16
CA LEU A 225 -12.74 0.38 -7.44
C LEU A 225 -14.26 0.27 -7.28
N LEU A 226 -14.74 -0.68 -6.47
CA LEU A 226 -16.18 -0.83 -6.18
C LEU A 226 -16.72 0.32 -5.33
N LEU A 227 -15.92 0.86 -4.40
CA LEU A 227 -16.26 2.05 -3.63
C LEU A 227 -16.37 3.28 -4.54
N LEU A 228 -15.48 3.40 -5.53
CA LEU A 228 -15.57 4.45 -6.54
C LEU A 228 -16.83 4.29 -7.41
N ALA A 229 -17.12 3.08 -7.88
CA ALA A 229 -18.34 2.79 -8.63
C ALA A 229 -19.61 3.10 -7.81
N SER A 230 -19.60 2.77 -6.52
CA SER A 230 -20.66 3.10 -5.57
C SER A 230 -20.88 4.61 -5.50
N GLN A 231 -19.83 5.41 -5.35
CA GLN A 231 -19.98 6.85 -5.27
C GLN A 231 -20.46 7.49 -6.58
N VAL A 232 -19.97 7.03 -7.73
CA VAL A 232 -20.48 7.49 -9.02
C VAL A 232 -21.96 7.15 -9.15
N THR A 233 -22.37 5.96 -8.72
CA THR A 233 -23.77 5.53 -8.73
C THR A 233 -24.63 6.40 -7.82
N LEU A 234 -24.15 6.70 -6.61
CA LEU A 234 -24.80 7.65 -5.69
C LEU A 234 -24.98 9.03 -6.34
N GLN A 235 -24.04 9.47 -7.19
CA GLN A 235 -24.08 10.78 -7.84
C GLN A 235 -25.10 10.88 -8.97
N VAL A 236 -25.39 9.79 -9.67
CA VAL A 236 -26.20 9.81 -10.92
C VAL A 236 -27.52 9.06 -10.84
N ALA A 237 -27.71 8.20 -9.83
CA ALA A 237 -28.93 7.39 -9.70
C ALA A 237 -30.02 8.13 -8.90
N GLU A 238 -31.25 8.11 -9.42
CA GLU A 238 -32.41 8.63 -8.71
C GLU A 238 -32.75 7.73 -7.50
N PRO A 239 -33.05 8.31 -6.31
CA PRO A 239 -33.36 7.52 -5.11
C PRO A 239 -34.45 6.47 -5.34
N TRP A 240 -34.29 5.31 -4.70
CA TRP A 240 -35.18 4.14 -4.76
C TRP A 240 -35.27 3.44 -6.11
N THR A 241 -34.61 3.90 -7.16
CA THR A 241 -34.55 3.15 -8.42
C THR A 241 -33.61 1.94 -8.31
N LEU A 242 -33.75 0.95 -9.20
CA LEU A 242 -32.84 -0.20 -9.25
C LEU A 242 -31.36 0.22 -9.33
N ALA A 243 -31.04 1.24 -10.14
CA ALA A 243 -29.70 1.81 -10.24
C ALA A 243 -29.20 2.33 -8.89
N TRP A 244 -30.06 2.95 -8.09
CA TRP A 244 -29.70 3.44 -6.75
C TRP A 244 -29.44 2.29 -5.78
N TRP A 245 -30.17 1.17 -5.87
CA TRP A 245 -29.87 -0.02 -5.07
C TRP A 245 -28.47 -0.59 -5.36
N LEU A 246 -27.94 -0.40 -6.58
CA LEU A 246 -26.64 -0.94 -6.96
C LEU A 246 -25.47 -0.35 -6.16
N TYR A 247 -25.54 0.89 -5.67
CA TYR A 247 -24.42 1.42 -4.87
C TYR A 247 -24.21 0.59 -3.59
N HIS A 248 -25.31 0.18 -2.92
CA HIS A 248 -25.25 -0.69 -1.76
C HIS A 248 -24.65 -2.06 -2.11
N VAL A 249 -25.04 -2.62 -3.26
CA VAL A 249 -24.51 -3.89 -3.75
C VAL A 249 -23.00 -3.78 -3.98
N TYR A 250 -22.52 -2.69 -4.58
CA TYR A 250 -21.09 -2.47 -4.79
C TYR A 250 -20.32 -2.34 -3.47
N LEU A 251 -20.87 -1.63 -2.48
CA LEU A 251 -20.29 -1.57 -1.14
C LEU A 251 -20.20 -2.95 -0.48
N LEU A 252 -21.26 -3.76 -0.58
CA LEU A 252 -21.29 -5.11 -0.01
C LEU A 252 -20.28 -6.05 -0.70
N LEU A 253 -20.17 -5.97 -2.03
CA LEU A 253 -19.19 -6.73 -2.80
C LEU A 253 -17.75 -6.32 -2.45
N GLY A 254 -17.49 -5.02 -2.30
CA GLY A 254 -16.19 -4.50 -1.91
C GLY A 254 -15.77 -4.96 -0.51
N LEU A 255 -16.65 -4.81 0.47
CA LEU A 255 -16.42 -5.27 1.83
C LEU A 255 -16.28 -6.80 1.90
N GLY A 256 -17.14 -7.53 1.19
CA GLY A 256 -17.09 -8.98 1.09
C GLY A 256 -15.78 -9.48 0.47
N ALA A 257 -15.22 -8.77 -0.51
CA ALA A 257 -13.92 -9.12 -1.09
C ALA A 257 -12.79 -8.99 -0.06
N VAL A 258 -12.79 -7.94 0.77
CA VAL A 258 -11.81 -7.75 1.84
C VAL A 258 -11.96 -8.83 2.91
N VAL A 259 -13.19 -9.07 3.39
CA VAL A 259 -13.48 -10.11 4.40
C VAL A 259 -13.04 -11.48 3.91
N ARG A 260 -13.38 -11.84 2.67
CA ARG A 260 -12.96 -13.10 2.04
C ARG A 260 -11.44 -13.21 1.99
N ALA A 261 -10.73 -12.15 1.60
CA ALA A 261 -9.27 -12.17 1.54
C ALA A 261 -8.65 -12.39 2.93
N VAL A 262 -9.10 -11.64 3.94
CA VAL A 262 -8.66 -11.83 5.33
C VAL A 262 -8.94 -13.26 5.81
N ALA A 263 -10.15 -13.77 5.57
CA ALA A 263 -10.53 -15.13 5.94
C ALA A 263 -9.65 -16.18 5.26
N THR A 264 -9.40 -16.05 3.95
CA THR A 264 -8.54 -17.01 3.22
C THR A 264 -7.11 -17.02 3.73
N GLU A 265 -6.55 -15.88 4.13
CA GLU A 265 -5.19 -15.82 4.68
C GLU A 265 -5.13 -16.34 6.11
N TYR A 266 -6.14 -16.04 6.93
CA TYR A 266 -6.23 -16.49 8.31
C TYR A 266 -6.42 -18.01 8.40
N LEU A 267 -7.32 -18.57 7.59
CA LEU A 267 -7.51 -20.03 7.46
C LEU A 267 -6.27 -20.73 6.87
N GLY A 268 -5.45 -19.99 6.11
CA GLY A 268 -4.14 -20.43 5.65
C GLY A 268 -3.05 -20.43 6.74
N GLY A 269 -3.40 -20.14 8.00
CA GLY A 269 -2.50 -20.19 9.15
C GLY A 269 -1.72 -18.90 9.42
N LYS A 270 -1.98 -17.81 8.68
CA LYS A 270 -1.30 -16.53 8.93
C LYS A 270 -1.94 -15.80 10.11
N PRO A 271 -1.14 -15.32 11.09
CA PRO A 271 -1.67 -14.50 12.17
C PRO A 271 -2.18 -13.16 11.61
N LEU A 272 -3.25 -12.64 12.21
CA LEU A 272 -3.95 -11.45 11.73
C LEU A 272 -3.03 -10.21 11.63
N ALA A 273 -2.08 -10.07 12.57
CA ALA A 273 -1.03 -9.05 12.52
C ALA A 273 -0.12 -9.16 11.27
N GLN A 274 0.18 -10.37 10.80
CA GLN A 274 0.99 -10.55 9.59
C GLN A 274 0.17 -10.29 8.31
N ILE A 275 -1.13 -10.55 8.33
CA ILE A 275 -2.03 -10.27 7.19
C ILE A 275 -2.07 -8.77 6.91
N PHE A 276 -2.33 -7.96 7.94
CA PHE A 276 -2.45 -6.52 7.79
C PHE A 276 -1.11 -5.79 7.54
N ARG A 277 0.03 -6.34 7.95
CA ARG A 277 1.36 -5.78 7.62
C ARG A 277 1.68 -5.81 6.11
N GLN A 278 0.99 -6.62 5.33
CA GLN A 278 1.19 -6.69 3.88
C GLN A 278 0.63 -5.46 3.13
N LEU A 279 -0.02 -4.53 3.82
CA LEU A 279 -0.55 -3.29 3.27
C LEU A 279 0.50 -2.18 3.12
N SER A 280 1.66 -2.35 3.74
CA SER A 280 2.75 -1.36 3.71
C SER A 280 3.78 -1.70 2.63
N TYR A 281 4.05 -0.73 1.77
CA TYR A 281 5.12 -0.80 0.76
C TYR A 281 6.51 -0.70 1.38
N GLU A 282 6.65 0.07 2.47
CA GLU A 282 7.88 0.13 3.26
C GLU A 282 8.19 -1.24 3.89
N ASP A 283 7.17 -2.02 4.26
CA ASP A 283 7.36 -3.35 4.85
C ASP A 283 7.76 -4.41 3.82
N VAL A 284 7.44 -4.23 2.53
CA VAL A 284 7.95 -5.12 1.47
C VAL A 284 9.45 -4.89 1.30
N LEU A 285 9.89 -3.63 1.36
CA LEU A 285 11.30 -3.27 1.31
C LEU A 285 12.05 -3.73 2.57
N ALA A 286 11.48 -3.49 3.74
CA ALA A 286 11.98 -4.00 5.01
C ALA A 286 11.99 -5.54 5.03
N GLN A 287 11.01 -6.24 4.45
CA GLN A 287 11.03 -7.70 4.33
C GLN A 287 12.13 -8.19 3.39
N VAL A 288 12.44 -7.46 2.32
CA VAL A 288 13.54 -7.78 1.43
C VAL A 288 14.88 -7.60 2.16
N CYS A 289 15.03 -6.55 2.97
CA CYS A 289 16.20 -6.28 3.79
C CYS A 289 16.31 -7.18 5.04
N GLN A 290 15.20 -7.53 5.70
CA GLN A 290 15.14 -8.46 6.84
C GLN A 290 15.39 -9.91 6.41
N GLY A 291 15.14 -10.23 5.12
CA GLY A 291 15.51 -11.52 4.54
C GLY A 291 16.99 -11.66 4.20
N LEU A 292 17.82 -10.66 4.51
CA LEU A 292 19.28 -10.73 4.45
C LEU A 292 19.79 -11.58 5.61
N SER A 293 20.74 -12.47 5.34
CA SER A 293 21.37 -13.25 6.40
C SER A 293 22.18 -12.35 7.34
N ASP A 294 22.25 -12.68 8.63
CA ASP A 294 23.08 -11.99 9.63
C ASP A 294 24.52 -11.80 9.16
N SER A 295 25.04 -12.74 8.36
CA SER A 295 26.37 -12.67 7.75
C SER A 295 26.55 -11.47 6.82
N VAL A 296 25.52 -11.10 6.05
CA VAL A 296 25.53 -9.96 5.13
C VAL A 296 25.50 -8.64 5.91
N LEU A 297 24.68 -8.59 6.96
CA LEU A 297 24.58 -7.43 7.84
C LEU A 297 25.89 -7.20 8.60
N ALA A 298 26.50 -8.26 9.13
CA ALA A 298 27.80 -8.19 9.80
C ALA A 298 28.91 -7.72 8.86
N LEU A 299 28.93 -8.19 7.61
CA LEU A 299 29.94 -7.80 6.62
C LEU A 299 29.79 -6.32 6.21
N ALA A 300 28.56 -5.86 6.02
CA ALA A 300 28.26 -4.45 5.74
C ALA A 300 28.65 -3.55 6.91
N ALA A 301 28.31 -3.93 8.15
CA ALA A 301 28.70 -3.20 9.35
C ALA A 301 30.23 -3.14 9.53
N ALA A 302 30.95 -4.22 9.23
CA ALA A 302 32.40 -4.26 9.31
C ALA A 302 33.08 -3.36 8.25
N ALA A 303 32.52 -3.30 7.03
CA ALA A 303 33.02 -2.42 5.98
C ALA A 303 32.82 -0.94 6.35
N GLU A 304 31.66 -0.61 6.91
CA GLU A 304 31.34 0.75 7.36
C GLU A 304 32.17 1.19 8.56
N ALA A 305 32.50 0.30 9.51
CA ALA A 305 33.30 0.66 10.69
C ALA A 305 34.71 1.21 10.35
N ARG A 306 35.21 0.99 9.13
CA ARG A 306 36.51 1.50 8.65
C ARG A 306 36.42 2.78 7.81
N ASP A 307 35.22 3.21 7.43
CA ASP A 307 34.96 4.41 6.64
C ASP A 307 34.08 5.38 7.43
N ARG A 308 34.07 6.66 7.07
CA ARG A 308 33.30 7.71 7.78
C ARG A 308 31.79 7.65 7.54
N TYR A 309 31.32 6.75 6.70
CA TYR A 309 29.91 6.59 6.39
C TYR A 309 29.18 5.81 7.50
N THR A 310 27.85 5.92 7.52
CA THR A 310 27.02 5.29 8.54
C THR A 310 26.29 4.08 7.96
N PHE A 311 26.00 3.09 8.81
CA PHE A 311 25.10 1.98 8.47
C PHE A 311 23.75 2.45 7.88
N GLU A 312 23.31 3.65 8.27
CA GLU A 312 22.15 4.33 7.71
C GLU A 312 22.30 4.65 6.21
N HIS A 313 23.50 5.03 5.74
CA HIS A 313 23.78 5.26 4.33
C HIS A 313 23.59 3.99 3.49
N VAL A 314 24.20 2.89 3.90
CA VAL A 314 24.12 1.60 3.20
C VAL A 314 22.67 1.12 3.12
N THR A 315 21.93 1.29 4.20
CA THR A 315 20.49 0.97 4.25
C THR A 315 19.71 1.82 3.26
N ARG A 316 19.93 3.15 3.21
CA ARG A 316 19.28 4.04 2.23
C ARG A 316 19.63 3.70 0.79
N VAL A 317 20.88 3.33 0.49
CA VAL A 317 21.29 2.94 -0.86
C VAL A 317 20.59 1.65 -1.29
N ALA A 318 20.48 0.66 -0.38
CA ALA A 318 19.71 -0.55 -0.64
C ALA A 318 18.22 -0.26 -0.85
N GLU A 319 17.65 0.63 -0.04
CA GLU A 319 16.28 1.10 -0.19
C GLU A 319 16.03 1.71 -1.58
N LEU A 320 16.79 2.74 -1.94
CA LEU A 320 16.72 3.40 -3.25
C LEU A 320 16.95 2.43 -4.41
N SER A 321 17.91 1.50 -4.28
CA SER A 321 18.19 0.51 -5.32
C SER A 321 17.00 -0.41 -5.56
N VAL A 322 16.36 -0.88 -4.49
CA VAL A 322 15.15 -1.69 -4.60
C VAL A 322 13.99 -0.87 -5.15
N LEU A 323 13.80 0.38 -4.73
CA LEU A 323 12.76 1.27 -5.28
C LEU A 323 12.93 1.45 -6.80
N ILE A 324 14.17 1.69 -7.26
CA ILE A 324 14.50 1.79 -8.69
C ILE A 324 14.24 0.46 -9.39
N GLY A 325 14.72 -0.66 -8.82
CA GLY A 325 14.47 -1.99 -9.36
C GLY A 325 12.99 -2.35 -9.44
N GLN A 326 12.19 -1.88 -8.49
CA GLN A 326 10.74 -2.04 -8.47
C GLN A 326 10.06 -1.22 -9.55
N ALA A 327 10.47 0.05 -9.73
CA ALA A 327 9.99 0.90 -10.82
C ALA A 327 10.31 0.29 -12.20
N MET A 328 11.39 -0.49 -12.29
CA MET A 328 11.78 -1.24 -13.48
C MET A 328 11.10 -2.62 -13.62
N GLY A 329 10.22 -3.01 -12.70
CA GLY A 329 9.47 -4.27 -12.76
C GLY A 329 10.30 -5.53 -12.45
N LEU A 330 11.40 -5.41 -11.70
CA LEU A 330 12.23 -6.58 -11.37
C LEU A 330 11.47 -7.56 -10.45
N PRO A 331 11.60 -8.89 -10.68
CA PRO A 331 10.97 -9.90 -9.83
C PRO A 331 11.59 -9.93 -8.43
N ARG A 332 10.81 -10.36 -7.42
CA ARG A 332 11.21 -10.36 -5.99
C ARG A 332 12.57 -10.98 -5.71
N LEU A 333 12.94 -12.05 -6.41
CA LEU A 333 14.26 -12.69 -6.25
C LEU A 333 15.40 -11.75 -6.69
N ARG A 334 15.21 -11.00 -7.78
CA ARG A 334 16.17 -10.00 -8.25
C ARG A 334 16.19 -8.75 -7.39
N LEU A 335 15.04 -8.33 -6.86
CA LEU A 335 15.00 -7.25 -5.86
C LEU A 335 15.74 -7.64 -4.59
N LYS A 336 15.61 -8.90 -4.14
CA LYS A 336 16.39 -9.42 -3.02
C LYS A 336 17.88 -9.38 -3.33
N ALA A 337 18.30 -9.92 -4.48
CA ALA A 337 19.69 -9.86 -4.92
C ALA A 337 20.22 -8.41 -5.01
N LEU A 338 19.40 -7.49 -5.52
CA LEU A 338 19.72 -6.06 -5.64
C LEU A 338 19.89 -5.41 -4.27
N ALA A 339 19.02 -5.73 -3.30
CA ALA A 339 19.16 -5.27 -1.92
C ALA A 339 20.46 -5.79 -1.29
N GLN A 340 20.79 -7.08 -1.42
CA GLN A 340 22.05 -7.61 -0.87
C GLN A 340 23.27 -7.02 -1.57
N GLY A 341 23.20 -6.85 -2.89
CA GLY A 341 24.26 -6.23 -3.68
C GLY A 341 24.50 -4.77 -3.28
N ALA A 342 23.43 -4.00 -3.08
CA ALA A 342 23.51 -2.63 -2.59
C ALA A 342 24.04 -2.56 -1.15
N MET A 343 23.66 -3.49 -0.29
CA MET A 343 24.20 -3.56 1.08
C MET A 343 25.70 -3.91 1.12
N LEU A 344 26.20 -4.63 0.12
CA LEU A 344 27.59 -5.10 0.05
C LEU A 344 28.44 -4.36 -0.98
N HIS A 345 27.91 -3.32 -1.62
CA HIS A 345 28.56 -2.67 -2.76
C HIS A 345 29.97 -2.16 -2.42
N ASP A 346 30.17 -1.73 -1.18
CA ASP A 346 31.41 -1.17 -0.65
C ASP A 346 32.22 -2.14 0.22
N VAL A 347 31.86 -3.44 0.26
CA VAL A 347 32.61 -4.44 1.05
C VAL A 347 34.08 -4.55 0.62
N GLY A 348 34.39 -4.17 -0.63
CA GLY A 348 35.76 -4.12 -1.15
C GLY A 348 36.68 -3.18 -0.36
N LYS A 349 36.13 -2.19 0.35
CA LYS A 349 36.91 -1.27 1.21
C LYS A 349 37.67 -2.00 2.31
N LEU A 350 37.21 -3.17 2.75
CA LEU A 350 37.91 -4.00 3.73
C LEU A 350 39.34 -4.38 3.30
N TYR A 351 39.60 -4.42 1.99
CA TYR A 351 40.91 -4.78 1.44
C TYR A 351 41.81 -3.57 1.14
N ILE A 352 41.35 -2.36 1.46
CA ILE A 352 42.09 -1.10 1.27
C ILE A 352 42.80 -0.74 2.59
N SER A 353 44.04 -0.28 2.50
CA SER A 353 44.81 0.21 3.67
C SER A 353 44.23 1.52 4.19
N ASP A 354 44.22 1.71 5.51
CA ASP A 354 43.71 2.94 6.16
C ASP A 354 44.47 4.19 5.69
N LEU A 355 45.76 4.04 5.37
CA LEU A 355 46.59 5.13 4.82
C LEU A 355 46.07 5.68 3.48
N VAL A 356 45.33 4.85 2.74
CA VAL A 356 44.70 5.23 1.47
C VAL A 356 43.25 5.65 1.71
N LEU A 357 42.50 4.91 2.54
CA LEU A 357 41.08 5.13 2.79
C LEU A 357 40.81 6.42 3.58
N GLN A 358 41.67 6.77 4.52
CA GLN A 358 41.50 7.94 5.42
C GLN A 358 42.30 9.17 4.95
N LYS A 359 42.86 9.15 3.73
CA LYS A 359 43.68 10.26 3.23
C LYS A 359 42.81 11.51 3.01
N PRO A 360 43.13 12.66 3.63
CA PRO A 360 42.30 13.88 3.54
C PRO A 360 42.45 14.63 2.19
N ASP A 361 43.54 14.37 1.46
CA ASP A 361 43.82 15.01 0.17
C ASP A 361 43.40 14.15 -1.03
N LYS A 362 43.24 14.78 -2.21
CA LYS A 362 42.95 14.09 -3.47
C LYS A 362 43.93 12.94 -3.72
N LEU A 363 43.38 11.79 -4.09
CA LEU A 363 44.18 10.63 -4.48
C LEU A 363 44.98 10.96 -5.74
N THR A 364 46.27 10.61 -5.75
CA THR A 364 47.11 10.68 -6.95
C THR A 364 46.69 9.56 -7.92
N VAL A 365 46.91 9.77 -9.23
CA VAL A 365 46.51 8.84 -10.30
C VAL A 365 46.94 7.39 -10.01
N THR A 366 48.14 7.20 -9.46
CA THR A 366 48.67 5.89 -9.07
C THR A 366 47.84 5.20 -7.98
N VAL A 367 47.41 5.95 -6.96
CA VAL A 367 46.61 5.42 -5.85
C VAL A 367 45.19 5.09 -6.31
N THR A 368 44.60 5.95 -7.16
CA THR A 368 43.27 5.70 -7.75
C THR A 368 43.22 4.41 -8.56
N ARG A 369 44.29 4.11 -9.32
CA ARG A 369 44.40 2.85 -10.08
C ARG A 369 44.47 1.63 -9.16
N THR A 370 45.25 1.70 -8.09
CA THR A 370 45.38 0.63 -7.08
C THR A 370 44.06 0.38 -6.36
N VAL A 371 43.32 1.44 -5.98
CA VAL A 371 41.97 1.33 -5.41
C VAL A 371 41.02 0.64 -6.39
N GLY A 372 41.05 1.00 -7.68
CA GLY A 372 40.27 0.33 -8.72
C GLY A 372 40.57 -1.17 -8.84
N ASP A 373 41.84 -1.58 -8.71
CA ASP A 373 42.24 -2.99 -8.71
C ASP A 373 41.79 -3.74 -7.46
N PHE A 374 41.73 -3.08 -6.30
CA PHE A 374 41.19 -3.67 -5.07
C PHE A 374 39.66 -3.83 -5.11
N LEU A 375 38.94 -2.83 -5.61
CA LEU A 375 37.48 -2.90 -5.79
C LEU A 375 37.08 -4.00 -6.78
N ARG A 376 37.85 -4.18 -7.87
CA ARG A 376 37.70 -5.32 -8.78
C ARG A 376 37.88 -6.66 -8.07
N ARG A 377 38.91 -6.78 -7.21
CA ARG A 377 39.15 -8.00 -6.43
C ARG A 377 38.08 -8.28 -5.37
N GLY A 378 37.51 -7.25 -4.74
CA GLY A 378 36.34 -7.37 -3.85
C GLY A 378 35.09 -7.86 -4.58
N GLY A 379 34.84 -7.38 -5.80
CA GLY A 379 33.77 -7.89 -6.67
C GLY A 379 33.95 -9.37 -7.07
N TRP A 380 35.21 -9.83 -7.21
CA TRP A 380 35.53 -11.25 -7.43
C TRP A 380 35.21 -12.14 -6.23
N ALA A 381 35.42 -11.68 -4.99
CA ALA A 381 35.12 -12.46 -3.79
C ALA A 381 33.60 -12.71 -3.62
N LEU A 382 32.75 -11.76 -4.04
CA LEU A 382 31.30 -11.92 -4.10
C LEU A 382 30.82 -12.85 -5.22
N SER A 383 31.55 -12.91 -6.34
CA SER A 383 31.25 -13.77 -7.50
C SER A 383 31.48 -15.27 -7.23
N LEU A 384 32.34 -15.62 -6.28
CA LEU A 384 32.70 -17.01 -5.96
C LEU A 384 31.64 -17.81 -5.18
N LYS A 385 30.52 -17.19 -4.78
CA LYS A 385 29.41 -17.87 -4.09
C LYS A 385 28.05 -17.61 -4.77
N GLY A 386 27.95 -17.94 -6.06
CA GLY A 386 26.64 -18.15 -6.70
C GLY A 386 26.03 -19.49 -6.28
N PRO A 387 24.70 -19.60 -6.07
CA PRO A 387 24.06 -20.88 -5.81
C PRO A 387 24.07 -21.73 -7.10
N CYS A 388 24.57 -22.96 -6.97
CA CYS A 388 24.49 -24.07 -7.93
C CYS A 388 25.15 -23.87 -9.32
N GLY A 389 26.37 -24.41 -9.46
CA GLY A 389 26.74 -25.19 -10.65
C GLY A 389 27.47 -24.50 -11.82
N ALA A 390 27.89 -23.24 -11.72
CA ALA A 390 28.72 -22.62 -12.76
C ALA A 390 30.21 -22.89 -12.51
N GLU A 391 30.90 -23.36 -13.55
CA GLU A 391 32.33 -23.70 -13.54
C GLU A 391 33.20 -22.47 -13.20
N PRO A 392 34.26 -22.60 -12.38
CA PRO A 392 35.08 -21.46 -11.98
C PRO A 392 35.81 -20.84 -13.19
N ILE A 393 35.60 -19.55 -13.43
CA ILE A 393 36.38 -18.79 -14.43
C ILE A 393 37.81 -18.65 -13.91
N ARG A 394 38.78 -19.21 -14.63
CA ARG A 394 40.22 -19.15 -14.28
C ARG A 394 40.77 -17.72 -14.37
N PRO A 395 41.71 -17.34 -13.49
CA PRO A 395 42.33 -16.02 -13.50
C PRO A 395 43.12 -15.78 -14.80
N PRO A 396 43.25 -14.52 -15.26
CA PRO A 396 44.11 -14.19 -16.38
C PRO A 396 45.58 -14.45 -16.02
N SER A 397 46.28 -15.23 -16.83
CA SER A 397 47.71 -15.52 -16.69
C SER A 397 48.53 -14.22 -16.82
N GLY A 398 49.19 -13.80 -15.73
CA GLY A 398 50.11 -12.67 -15.75
C GLY A 398 51.36 -12.98 -16.56
N GLY A 399 51.53 -12.31 -17.70
CA GLY A 399 52.77 -12.31 -18.47
C GLY A 399 53.85 -11.49 -17.77
N ALA A 400 54.70 -12.16 -16.99
CA ALA A 400 55.93 -11.59 -16.45
C ALA A 400 57.10 -11.92 -17.40
N GLY A 401 57.34 -11.06 -18.38
CA GLY A 401 58.57 -11.06 -19.18
C GLY A 401 59.68 -10.26 -18.49
N GLY A 402 60.31 -10.83 -17.47
CA GLY A 402 61.47 -10.23 -16.78
C GLY A 402 62.79 -10.86 -17.25
N ARG A 403 63.72 -10.03 -17.75
CA ARG A 403 65.11 -10.43 -18.05
C ARG A 403 65.83 -10.96 -16.78
N PRO A 404 66.72 -11.95 -16.89
CA PRO A 404 67.50 -12.44 -15.75
C PRO A 404 68.67 -11.48 -15.40
N PRO A 405 69.12 -11.44 -14.13
CA PRO A 405 70.19 -10.55 -13.68
C PRO A 405 71.60 -11.08 -14.06
N PRO A 406 72.63 -10.20 -14.11
CA PRO A 406 73.99 -10.61 -14.45
C PRO A 406 74.67 -11.33 -13.26
N GLY A 407 75.41 -12.40 -13.57
CA GLY A 407 76.12 -13.22 -12.59
C GLY A 407 77.31 -12.50 -11.94
N ARG A 408 77.56 -12.77 -10.65
CA ARG A 408 78.81 -12.42 -9.96
C ARG A 408 79.91 -13.45 -10.26
N PRO A 409 81.19 -13.04 -10.32
CA PRO A 409 82.29 -13.95 -10.58
C PRO A 409 82.63 -14.79 -9.34
N ARG A 410 82.98 -16.06 -9.57
CA ARG A 410 83.48 -16.99 -8.55
C ARG A 410 84.97 -16.75 -8.34
N THR A 411 85.37 -16.61 -7.07
CA THR A 411 86.70 -17.01 -6.57
C THR A 411 86.65 -18.47 -6.14
#